data_AF-A0A445FB46-F1
#
_entry.id   AF-A0A445FB46-F1
#
_cell.length_a   1.000
_cell.length_b   1.000
_cell.length_c   1.000
_cell.angle_alpha   90.00
_cell.angle_beta   90.00
_cell.angle_gamma   90.00
#
_symmetry.space_group_name_H-M   'P 1'
#
loop_
_entity.id
_entity.type
_entity.pdbx_description
1 polymer ?
#
loop_
_entity_poly.entity_id
_entity_poly.type
_entity_poly.pdbx_seq_one_letter_code
_entity_poly.pdbx_strand_id
1 'polypeptide(L)'
;MVDEATYLYILQDAQNASNPLYIHPNESPSTVLVSPPLSYGNYHSWSRAMKMSPLIKNKLGFVDGTIVEPPKNHVVLPFWE
;
A
#
# COMPACT_ATOMS: atom_id res chain seq x y z
N MET A 1 9.90 17.63 16.05
CA MET A 1 8.96 16.92 16.93
C MET A 1 7.58 17.42 16.54
N VAL A 2 6.71 16.53 16.09
CA VAL A 2 5.35 16.90 15.65
C VAL A 2 4.53 17.22 16.91
N ASP A 3 3.70 18.27 16.88
CA ASP A 3 2.82 18.59 18.02
C ASP A 3 1.70 17.54 18.18
N GLU A 4 1.09 17.50 19.36
CA GLU A 4 0.10 16.49 19.74
C GLU A 4 -1.15 16.52 18.83
N ALA A 5 -1.61 17.70 18.42
CA ALA A 5 -2.77 17.83 17.56
C ALA A 5 -2.49 17.26 16.15
N THR A 6 -1.31 17.56 15.61
CA THR A 6 -0.87 17.02 14.32
C THR A 6 -0.62 15.51 14.39
N TYR A 7 -0.12 14.98 15.50
CA TYR A 7 0.03 13.53 15.70
C TYR A 7 -1.32 12.80 15.67
N LEU A 8 -2.31 13.31 16.40
CA LEU A 8 -3.66 12.72 16.41
C LEU A 8 -4.33 12.79 15.04
N TYR A 9 -4.15 13.89 14.31
CA TYR A 9 -4.66 14.02 12.95
C TYR A 9 -4.07 12.95 12.01
N ILE A 10 -2.75 12.73 12.07
CA ILE A 10 -2.08 11.73 11.24
C ILE A 10 -2.57 10.32 11.56
N LEU A 11 -2.72 9.98 12.85
CA LEU A 11 -3.24 8.66 13.25
C LEU A 11 -4.68 8.45 12.76
N GLN A 12 -5.51 9.50 12.83
CA GLN A 12 -6.88 9.44 12.35
C GLN A 12 -6.96 9.31 10.83
N ASP A 13 -6.09 10.03 10.11
CA ASP A 13 -6.03 9.94 8.65
C ASP A 13 -5.49 8.58 8.17
N ALA A 14 -4.52 7.98 8.88
CA ALA A 14 -4.02 6.64 8.59
C ALA A 14 -5.09 5.54 8.75
N GLN A 15 -6.17 5.81 9.48
CA GLN A 15 -7.32 4.91 9.62
C GLN A 15 -8.42 5.14 8.57
N ASN A 16 -8.27 6.16 7.71
CA ASN A 16 -9.21 6.46 6.65
C ASN A 16 -9.00 5.50 5.47
N ALA A 17 -10.04 4.81 5.01
CA ALA A 17 -9.97 3.90 3.87
C ALA A 17 -9.54 4.57 2.55
N SER A 18 -9.62 5.90 2.46
CA SER A 18 -9.12 6.69 1.32
C SER A 18 -7.62 6.98 1.42
N ASN A 19 -7.01 6.82 2.59
CA ASN A 19 -5.58 7.03 2.77
C ASN A 19 -4.81 5.86 2.13
N PRO A 20 -3.79 6.13 1.30
CA PRO A 20 -3.00 5.07 0.66
C PRO A 20 -2.29 4.13 1.64
N LEU A 21 -1.92 4.62 2.84
CA LEU A 21 -1.24 3.88 3.91
C LEU A 21 -2.21 3.03 4.78
N TYR A 22 -3.52 3.14 4.55
CA TYR A 22 -4.49 2.35 5.31
C TYR A 22 -4.40 0.86 4.93
N ILE A 23 -4.27 0.00 5.93
CA ILE A 23 -4.34 -1.46 5.76
C ILE A 23 -5.76 -1.91 6.12
N HIS A 24 -6.48 -2.47 5.15
CA HIS A 24 -7.83 -2.95 5.40
C HIS A 24 -7.79 -4.22 6.28
N PRO A 25 -8.68 -4.40 7.27
CA PRO A 25 -8.67 -5.55 8.19
C PRO A 25 -8.70 -6.94 7.51
N ASN A 26 -9.23 -7.00 6.29
CA ASN A 26 -9.26 -8.23 5.48
C ASN A 26 -7.99 -8.47 4.65
N GLU A 27 -6.99 -7.58 4.71
CA GLU A 27 -5.70 -7.79 4.06
C GLU A 27 -4.81 -8.66 4.93
N SER A 28 -4.25 -9.70 4.31
CA SER A 28 -3.32 -10.62 4.95
C SER A 28 -1.98 -10.58 4.20
N PRO A 29 -0.83 -10.59 4.92
CA PRO A 29 0.49 -10.76 4.30
C PRO A 29 0.60 -12.03 3.43
N SER A 30 -0.24 -13.04 3.69
CA SER A 30 -0.27 -14.29 2.94
C SER A 30 -1.14 -14.24 1.67
N THR A 31 -1.68 -13.07 1.31
CA THR A 31 -2.58 -12.92 0.17
C THR A 31 -1.82 -13.07 -1.15
N VAL A 32 -2.21 -14.03 -1.98
CA VAL A 32 -1.72 -14.14 -3.35
C VAL A 32 -2.33 -13.02 -4.21
N LEU A 33 -1.49 -12.10 -4.68
CA LEU A 33 -1.95 -10.95 -5.49
C LEU A 33 -2.41 -11.35 -6.89
N VAL A 34 -1.75 -12.34 -7.50
CA VAL A 34 -2.03 -12.82 -8.86
C VAL A 34 -1.85 -14.34 -8.91
N SER A 35 -2.84 -15.03 -9.49
CA SER A 35 -2.81 -16.45 -9.81
C SER A 35 -3.27 -16.65 -11.26
N PRO A 36 -2.61 -17.50 -12.07
CA PRO A 36 -1.40 -18.27 -11.78
C PRO A 36 -0.14 -17.39 -11.66
N PRO A 37 0.97 -17.90 -11.08
CA PRO A 37 2.23 -17.18 -11.01
C PRO A 37 2.80 -16.87 -12.41
N LEU A 38 3.75 -15.93 -12.47
CA LEU A 38 4.41 -15.55 -13.72
C LEU A 38 5.11 -16.77 -14.33
N SER A 39 4.88 -16.96 -15.62
CA SER A 39 5.53 -17.96 -16.47
C SER A 39 5.85 -17.34 -17.83
N TYR A 40 6.64 -18.05 -18.64
CA TYR A 40 7.04 -17.57 -19.95
C TYR A 40 5.84 -17.24 -20.87
N GLY A 41 4.76 -18.02 -20.78
CA GLY A 41 3.61 -17.90 -21.67
C GLY A 41 2.52 -16.93 -21.22
N ASN A 42 2.60 -16.35 -20.01
CA ASN A 42 1.48 -15.59 -19.45
C ASN A 42 1.78 -14.11 -19.11
N TYR A 43 2.95 -13.58 -19.49
CA TYR A 43 3.40 -12.26 -19.09
C TYR A 43 2.37 -11.13 -19.29
N HIS A 44 1.70 -11.08 -20.45
CA HIS A 44 0.73 -10.01 -20.73
C HIS A 44 -0.49 -10.07 -19.78
N SER A 45 -1.05 -11.26 -19.57
CA SER A 45 -2.17 -11.45 -18.64
C SER A 45 -1.73 -11.23 -17.19
N TRP A 46 -0.55 -11.76 -16.83
CA TRP A 46 0.01 -11.64 -15.49
C TRP A 46 0.34 -10.19 -15.13
N SER A 47 1.01 -9.43 -16.01
CA SER A 47 1.38 -8.03 -15.77
C SER A 47 0.15 -7.14 -15.60
N ARG A 48 -0.90 -7.36 -16.41
CA ARG A 48 -2.18 -6.66 -16.26
C ARG A 48 -2.83 -6.98 -14.91
N ALA A 49 -2.89 -8.26 -14.53
CA ALA A 49 -3.44 -8.69 -13.25
C ALA A 49 -2.62 -8.13 -12.07
N MET A 50 -1.29 -8.13 -12.17
CA MET A 50 -0.37 -7.61 -11.15
C MET A 50 -0.49 -6.09 -10.99
N LYS A 51 -0.80 -5.35 -12.06
CA LYS A 51 -1.09 -3.93 -11.97
C LYS A 51 -2.47 -3.66 -11.37
N MET A 52 -3.49 -4.43 -11.76
CA MET A 52 -4.88 -4.22 -11.33
C MET A 52 -5.13 -4.61 -9.87
N SER A 53 -4.53 -5.72 -9.41
CA SER A 53 -4.72 -6.25 -8.05
C SER A 53 -4.40 -5.23 -6.93
N PRO A 54 -3.24 -4.53 -6.94
CA PRO A 54 -2.97 -3.45 -6.00
C PRO A 54 -3.70 -2.15 -6.37
N LEU A 55 -3.97 -1.87 -7.64
CA LEU A 55 -4.69 -0.65 -8.05
C LEU A 55 -6.09 -0.56 -7.45
N ILE A 56 -6.87 -1.64 -7.49
CA ILE A 56 -8.23 -1.66 -6.92
C ILE A 56 -8.24 -1.51 -5.38
N LYS A 57 -7.07 -1.64 -4.74
CA LYS A 57 -6.87 -1.47 -3.30
C LYS A 57 -6.21 -0.14 -2.93
N ASN A 58 -5.98 0.75 -3.91
CA ASN A 58 -5.19 1.98 -3.77
C ASN A 58 -3.74 1.72 -3.30
N LYS A 59 -3.17 0.56 -3.64
CA LYS A 59 -1.82 0.12 -3.24
C LYS A 59 -0.81 0.14 -4.39
N LEU A 60 -1.23 0.51 -5.61
CA LEU A 60 -0.31 0.55 -6.77
C LEU A 60 0.87 1.49 -6.53
N GLY A 61 0.67 2.55 -5.75
CA GLY A 61 1.71 3.54 -5.48
C GLY A 61 2.95 3.00 -4.76
N PHE A 62 2.82 1.90 -4.01
CA PHE A 62 3.96 1.21 -3.41
C PHE A 62 4.78 0.42 -4.44
N VAL A 63 4.13 -0.04 -5.51
CA VAL A 63 4.78 -0.84 -6.56
C VAL A 63 5.47 0.06 -7.60
N ASP A 64 4.85 1.18 -7.96
CA ASP A 64 5.41 2.11 -8.94
C ASP A 64 6.25 3.24 -8.33
N GLY A 65 6.30 3.32 -7.00
CA GLY A 65 7.12 4.28 -6.25
C GLY A 65 6.50 5.68 -6.12
N THR A 66 5.24 5.88 -6.53
CA THR A 66 4.54 7.16 -6.31
C THR A 66 4.23 7.42 -4.84
N ILE A 67 4.13 6.36 -4.01
CA ILE A 67 4.11 6.45 -2.55
C ILE A 67 5.54 6.22 -2.05
N VAL A 68 6.23 7.31 -1.73
CA VAL A 68 7.63 7.30 -1.31
C VAL A 68 7.77 6.92 0.16
N GLU A 69 8.88 6.23 0.47
CA GLU A 69 9.27 5.94 1.85
C GLU A 69 9.44 7.26 2.65
N PRO A 70 8.73 7.42 3.78
CA PRO A 70 8.91 8.56 4.65
C PRO A 70 10.32 8.58 5.29
N PRO A 71 10.79 9.76 5.75
CA PRO A 71 12.00 9.83 6.56
C PRO A 71 11.95 8.91 7.80
N LYS A 72 13.10 8.35 8.21
CA LYS A 72 13.17 7.40 9.34
C LYS A 72 12.64 7.93 10.68
N ASN A 73 12.56 9.25 10.83
CA ASN A 73 12.03 9.93 12.01
C ASN A 73 10.59 10.43 11.83
N HIS A 74 9.93 10.08 10.73
CA HIS A 74 8.56 10.50 10.44
C HIS A 74 7.56 9.56 11.09
N VAL A 75 6.53 10.14 11.72
CA VAL A 75 5.49 9.40 12.45
C VAL A 75 4.62 8.48 11.58
N VAL A 76 4.66 8.67 10.25
CA VAL A 76 3.92 7.84 9.28
C VAL A 76 4.70 6.62 8.80
N LEU A 77 5.99 6.54 9.10
CA LEU A 77 6.85 5.43 8.66
C LEU A 77 6.27 4.05 9.02
N PRO A 78 5.73 3.82 10.24
CA PRO A 78 5.16 2.51 10.59
C PRO A 78 3.91 2.12 9.79
N PHE A 79 3.26 3.07 9.10
CA PHE A 79 2.11 2.80 8.23
C PHE A 79 2.53 2.59 6.77
N TRP A 80 3.77 2.92 6.42
CA TRP A 80 4.35 2.66 5.10
C TRP A 80 5.04 1.30 5.02
N GLU A 81 5.65 0.86 6.13
CA GLU A 81 6.31 -0.46 6.27
C GLU A 81 5.32 -1.64 6.25
#